data_AF-A0A6I2W4Y3-F1
#
_entry.id   AF-A0A6I2W4Y3-F1
#
_cell.length_a   1.000
_cell.length_b   1.000
_cell.length_c   1.000
_cell.angle_alpha   90.00
_cell.angle_beta   90.00
_cell.angle_gamma   90.00
#
_symmetry.space_group_name_H-M   'P 1'
#
loop_
_entity.id
_entity.type
_entity.pdbx_description
1 polymer ?
#
loop_
_entity_poly.entity_id
_entity_poly.type
_entity_poly.pdbx_seq_one_letter_code
_entity_poly.pdbx_strand_id
1 'polypeptide(L)'
;MTTDNHSKEIAPLSDPGIPEHVHRRTDTDPKAAKKAERQVAILFSISAIGTILFVYSYTFMSEDIFVFLPVMGSTNAKQLFLGLGMAISLFFIGLGAVHWAKMLMPDNEIIAHRHEFRSEESDREDFVKTVKAGAEAAGLGRRSLIKRSLGAALGLVGLTPLLLLRDLGPLPKDDFTKTSWKAGTRLVTDPG
;
A
#
# COMPACT_ATOMS: atom_id res chain seq x y z
N MET A 1 -29.02 68.06 -16.90
CA MET A 1 -29.50 66.67 -17.04
C MET A 1 -28.29 65.80 -17.26
N THR A 2 -27.68 65.33 -16.18
CA THR A 2 -26.50 64.45 -16.19
C THR A 2 -26.84 63.29 -15.26
N THR A 3 -27.02 62.13 -15.87
CA THR A 3 -27.48 60.90 -15.22
C THR A 3 -26.31 60.23 -14.50
N ASP A 4 -26.37 60.15 -13.18
CA ASP A 4 -25.47 59.34 -12.36
C ASP A 4 -25.68 57.85 -12.66
N ASN A 5 -24.75 57.29 -13.44
CA ASN A 5 -24.73 55.86 -13.73
C ASN A 5 -23.98 55.14 -12.60
N HIS A 6 -24.64 54.98 -11.45
CA HIS A 6 -24.14 54.11 -10.37
C HIS A 6 -24.35 52.64 -10.76
N SER A 7 -23.38 52.07 -11.45
CA SER A 7 -23.20 50.62 -11.53
C SER A 7 -23.13 50.07 -10.10
N LYS A 8 -24.12 49.28 -9.69
CA LYS A 8 -24.07 48.51 -8.45
C LYS A 8 -23.04 47.40 -8.60
N GLU A 9 -21.76 47.74 -8.44
CA GLU A 9 -20.72 46.73 -8.26
C GLU A 9 -20.94 46.08 -6.90
N ILE A 10 -21.28 44.79 -6.95
CA ILE A 10 -21.48 43.94 -5.79
C ILE A 10 -20.09 43.82 -5.15
N ALA A 11 -19.90 44.34 -3.94
CA ALA A 11 -18.64 44.18 -3.21
C ALA A 11 -18.23 42.69 -3.23
N PRO A 12 -16.95 42.37 -3.49
CA PRO A 12 -16.50 40.98 -3.47
C PRO A 12 -16.88 40.37 -2.12
N LEU A 13 -17.60 39.25 -2.16
CA LEU A 13 -18.01 38.49 -0.98
C LEU A 13 -16.77 38.28 -0.10
N SER A 14 -16.79 38.80 1.12
CA SER A 14 -15.72 38.53 2.09
C SER A 14 -15.57 37.04 2.27
N ASP A 15 -14.33 36.56 2.20
CA ASP A 15 -14.00 35.17 2.48
C ASP A 15 -14.52 34.81 3.88
N PRO A 16 -15.47 33.85 4.01
CA PRO A 16 -16.01 33.45 5.31
C PRO A 16 -14.97 32.80 6.23
N GLY A 17 -13.74 32.56 5.74
CA GLY A 17 -12.68 31.94 6.50
C GLY A 17 -12.83 30.42 6.59
N ILE A 18 -11.89 29.78 7.28
CA ILE A 18 -11.90 28.33 7.51
C ILE A 18 -12.97 28.03 8.58
N PRO A 19 -13.89 27.06 8.36
CA PRO A 19 -14.83 26.65 9.38
C PRO A 19 -14.10 26.12 10.63
N GLU A 20 -14.76 26.18 11.79
CA GLU A 20 -14.16 25.67 13.03
C GLU A 20 -13.88 24.17 12.91
N HIS A 21 -12.64 23.79 13.20
CA HIS A 21 -12.18 22.42 13.08
C HIS A 21 -12.93 21.49 14.04
N VAL A 22 -13.65 20.51 13.49
CA VAL A 22 -14.47 19.58 14.29
C VAL A 22 -13.60 18.44 14.82
N HIS A 23 -13.32 18.48 16.12
CA HIS A 23 -12.54 17.43 16.79
C HIS A 23 -13.26 16.08 16.83
N ARG A 24 -12.54 15.00 16.54
CA ARG A 24 -13.07 13.64 16.65
C ARG A 24 -13.01 13.18 18.11
N ARG A 25 -13.81 12.16 18.44
CA ARG A 25 -13.71 11.48 19.75
C ARG A 25 -12.33 10.89 20.01
N THR A 26 -11.62 10.52 18.94
CA THR A 26 -10.28 9.96 18.98
C THR A 26 -9.21 10.98 19.36
N ASP A 27 -9.49 12.27 19.19
CA ASP A 27 -8.55 13.36 19.52
C ASP A 27 -8.68 13.80 20.98
N THR A 28 -9.87 13.61 21.55
CA THR A 28 -10.20 14.02 22.92
C THR A 28 -10.09 12.87 23.94
N ASP A 29 -10.49 11.64 23.59
CA ASP A 29 -10.45 10.48 24.48
C ASP A 29 -9.28 9.52 24.13
N PRO A 30 -8.28 9.37 25.03
CA PRO A 30 -7.17 8.45 24.81
C PRO A 30 -7.60 6.97 24.72
N LYS A 31 -8.73 6.58 25.32
CA LYS A 31 -9.25 5.20 25.21
C LYS A 31 -9.81 4.92 23.82
N ALA A 32 -10.54 5.87 23.25
CA ALA A 32 -11.02 5.80 21.87
C ALA A 32 -9.84 5.71 20.88
N ALA A 33 -8.77 6.49 21.10
CA ALA A 33 -7.55 6.43 20.30
C ALA A 33 -6.87 5.06 20.35
N LYS A 34 -6.75 4.46 21.53
CA LYS A 34 -6.15 3.14 21.69
C LYS A 34 -6.99 2.02 21.05
N LYS A 35 -8.32 2.16 21.05
CA LYS A 35 -9.22 1.22 20.36
C LYS A 35 -9.04 1.31 18.84
N ALA A 36 -9.02 2.53 18.29
CA ALA A 36 -8.77 2.75 16.87
C ALA A 36 -7.38 2.21 16.46
N GLU A 37 -6.35 2.44 17.27
CA GLU A 37 -5.00 1.90 17.05
C GLU A 37 -5.00 0.38 16.95
N ARG A 38 -5.67 -0.31 17.88
CA ARG A 38 -5.79 -1.78 17.85
C ARG A 38 -6.53 -2.26 16.61
N GLN A 39 -7.59 -1.58 16.19
CA GLN A 39 -8.33 -1.93 14.97
C GLN A 39 -7.44 -1.82 13.73
N VAL A 40 -6.71 -0.72 13.57
CA VAL A 40 -5.75 -0.54 12.47
C VAL A 40 -4.71 -1.67 12.44
N ALA A 41 -4.13 -2.00 13.58
CA ALA A 41 -3.13 -3.06 13.64
C ALA A 41 -3.69 -4.46 13.37
N ILE A 42 -4.95 -4.73 13.76
CA ILE A 42 -5.63 -5.99 13.41
C ILE A 42 -5.78 -6.07 11.88
N LEU A 43 -6.19 -4.99 11.22
CA LEU A 43 -6.33 -4.95 9.77
C LEU A 43 -4.99 -5.22 9.06
N PHE A 44 -3.91 -4.55 9.49
CA PHE A 44 -2.57 -4.85 8.95
C PHE A 44 -2.10 -6.27 9.25
N SER A 45 -2.45 -6.83 10.41
CA SER A 45 -2.13 -8.22 10.73
C SER A 45 -2.88 -9.21 9.84
N ILE A 46 -4.16 -8.95 9.54
CA ILE A 46 -4.94 -9.78 8.60
C ILE A 46 -4.33 -9.72 7.20
N SER A 47 -3.89 -8.53 6.76
CA SER A 47 -3.17 -8.37 5.49
C SER A 47 -1.87 -9.19 5.46
N ALA A 48 -1.09 -9.15 6.54
CA ALA A 48 0.12 -9.97 6.67
C ALA A 48 -0.19 -11.47 6.58
N ILE A 49 -1.25 -11.94 7.23
CA ILE A 49 -1.70 -13.34 7.14
C ILE A 49 -2.12 -13.69 5.70
N GLY A 50 -2.85 -12.81 5.01
CA GLY A 50 -3.20 -13.01 3.60
C GLY A 50 -1.97 -13.14 2.70
N THR A 51 -0.92 -12.36 2.98
CA THR A 51 0.35 -12.45 2.26
C THR A 51 1.08 -13.76 2.55
N ILE A 52 1.09 -14.20 3.80
CA ILE A 52 1.66 -15.52 4.17
C ILE A 52 0.88 -16.64 3.46
N LEU A 53 -0.45 -16.56 3.41
CA LEU A 53 -1.29 -17.51 2.68
C LEU A 53 -0.93 -17.53 1.19
N PHE A 54 -0.80 -16.36 0.56
CA PHE A 54 -0.36 -16.25 -0.83
C PHE A 54 0.99 -16.95 -1.07
N VAL A 55 1.99 -16.64 -0.25
CA VAL A 55 3.33 -17.23 -0.37
C VAL A 55 3.28 -18.74 -0.16
N TYR A 56 2.58 -19.21 0.87
CA TYR A 56 2.43 -20.63 1.14
C TYR A 56 1.76 -21.37 0.00
N SER A 57 0.66 -20.83 -0.53
CA SER A 57 -0.06 -21.40 -1.67
C SER A 57 0.79 -21.42 -2.93
N TYR A 58 1.60 -20.37 -3.15
CA TYR A 58 2.53 -20.29 -4.27
C TYR A 58 3.62 -21.37 -4.20
N THR A 59 4.25 -21.56 -3.03
CA THR A 59 5.47 -22.39 -2.92
C THR A 59 5.21 -23.86 -2.56
N PHE A 60 4.19 -24.15 -1.75
CA PHE A 60 4.02 -25.49 -1.13
C PHE A 60 2.76 -26.23 -1.57
N MET A 61 1.78 -25.54 -2.17
CA MET A 61 0.52 -26.19 -2.56
C MET A 61 0.67 -26.95 -3.88
N SER A 62 0.25 -28.21 -3.90
CA SER A 62 0.21 -29.03 -5.12
C SER A 62 -0.91 -28.61 -6.07
N GLU A 63 -0.68 -28.79 -7.37
CA GLU A 63 -1.64 -28.46 -8.43
C GLU A 63 -2.74 -29.52 -8.58
N ASP A 64 -2.54 -30.72 -8.05
CA ASP A 64 -3.50 -31.83 -8.18
C ASP A 64 -4.59 -31.83 -7.09
N ILE A 65 -4.60 -30.81 -6.21
CA ILE A 65 -5.59 -30.70 -5.14
C ILE A 65 -6.78 -29.88 -5.64
N PHE A 66 -7.96 -30.50 -5.63
CA PHE A 66 -9.21 -29.85 -6.00
C PHE A 66 -10.13 -29.73 -4.78
N VAL A 67 -10.77 -28.57 -4.65
CA VAL A 67 -11.75 -28.30 -3.60
C VAL A 67 -13.09 -28.04 -4.26
N PHE A 68 -14.13 -28.69 -3.74
CA PHE A 68 -15.50 -28.44 -4.18
C PHE A 68 -16.06 -27.21 -3.47
N LEU A 69 -16.42 -26.20 -4.26
CA LEU A 69 -17.15 -25.04 -3.77
C LEU A 69 -18.59 -25.08 -4.31
N PRO A 70 -19.61 -24.95 -3.45
CA PRO A 70 -20.96 -24.70 -3.90
C PRO A 70 -20.98 -23.51 -4.87
N VAL A 71 -21.72 -23.61 -5.98
CA VAL A 71 -21.77 -22.63 -7.11
C VAL A 71 -20.62 -22.71 -8.12
N MET A 72 -19.37 -22.93 -7.70
CA MET A 72 -18.22 -22.98 -8.64
C MET A 72 -17.80 -24.39 -9.07
N GLY A 73 -18.28 -25.43 -8.37
CA GLY A 73 -17.90 -26.82 -8.66
C GLY A 73 -16.48 -27.16 -8.19
N SER A 74 -15.83 -28.08 -8.89
CA SER A 74 -14.45 -28.52 -8.58
C SER A 74 -13.46 -27.45 -9.04
N THR A 75 -12.82 -26.77 -8.10
CA THR A 75 -11.85 -25.70 -8.37
C THR A 75 -10.47 -26.10 -7.88
N ASN A 76 -9.43 -25.71 -8.63
CA ASN A 76 -8.05 -25.91 -8.24
C ASN A 76 -7.74 -25.16 -6.92
N ALA A 77 -7.28 -25.88 -5.91
CA ALA A 77 -7.04 -25.32 -4.58
C ALA A 77 -5.93 -24.26 -4.60
N LYS A 78 -4.84 -24.52 -5.33
CA LYS A 78 -3.69 -23.60 -5.43
C LYS A 78 -4.12 -22.26 -5.99
N GLN A 79 -4.84 -22.24 -7.12
CA GLN A 79 -5.31 -21.00 -7.75
C GLN A 79 -6.30 -20.24 -6.85
N LEU A 80 -7.20 -20.96 -6.18
CA LEU A 80 -8.17 -20.37 -5.27
C LEU A 80 -7.47 -19.65 -4.09
N PHE A 81 -6.56 -20.33 -3.41
CA PHE A 81 -5.87 -19.74 -2.25
C PHE A 81 -4.84 -18.68 -2.62
N LEU A 82 -4.24 -18.75 -3.82
CA LEU A 82 -3.45 -17.65 -4.38
C LEU A 82 -4.31 -16.39 -4.53
N GLY A 83 -5.45 -16.49 -5.22
CA GLY A 83 -6.37 -15.37 -5.39
C GLY A 83 -6.88 -14.82 -4.06
N LEU A 84 -7.26 -15.71 -3.13
CA LEU A 84 -7.77 -15.32 -1.82
C LEU A 84 -6.69 -14.65 -0.96
N GLY A 85 -5.48 -15.20 -0.92
CA GLY A 85 -4.35 -14.61 -0.19
C GLY A 85 -4.01 -13.21 -0.71
N MET A 86 -3.97 -13.04 -2.03
CA MET A 86 -3.74 -11.74 -2.66
C MET A 86 -4.87 -10.74 -2.36
N ALA A 87 -6.14 -11.17 -2.48
CA ALA A 87 -7.29 -10.34 -2.20
C ALA A 87 -7.31 -9.87 -0.74
N ILE A 88 -7.11 -10.79 0.22
CA ILE A 88 -7.06 -10.46 1.65
C ILE A 88 -5.88 -9.51 1.93
N SER A 89 -4.69 -9.81 1.40
CA SER A 89 -3.51 -8.98 1.60
C SER A 89 -3.75 -7.53 1.19
N LEU A 90 -4.15 -7.31 -0.07
CA LEU A 90 -4.29 -5.97 -0.65
C LEU A 90 -5.53 -5.23 -0.12
N PHE A 91 -6.62 -5.94 0.12
CA PHE A 91 -7.83 -5.31 0.66
C PHE A 91 -7.62 -4.79 2.08
N PHE A 92 -7.06 -5.62 2.96
CA PHE A 92 -6.91 -5.25 4.38
C PHE A 92 -5.77 -4.24 4.62
N ILE A 93 -4.75 -4.19 3.76
CA ILE A 93 -3.75 -3.11 3.84
C ILE A 93 -4.34 -1.76 3.43
N GLY A 94 -5.17 -1.73 2.37
CA GLY A 94 -5.89 -0.53 1.96
C GLY A 94 -6.89 -0.08 3.01
N LEU A 95 -7.72 -1.00 3.53
CA LEU A 95 -8.70 -0.71 4.57
C LEU A 95 -8.01 -0.21 5.86
N GLY A 96 -6.91 -0.84 6.27
CA GLY A 96 -6.11 -0.41 7.41
C GLY A 96 -5.55 1.00 7.25
N ALA A 97 -5.04 1.34 6.05
CA ALA A 97 -4.52 2.68 5.75
C ALA A 97 -5.63 3.75 5.77
N VAL A 98 -6.80 3.48 5.17
CA VAL A 98 -7.94 4.40 5.20
C VAL A 98 -8.47 4.58 6.62
N HIS A 99 -8.58 3.50 7.39
CA HIS A 99 -9.03 3.56 8.79
C HIS A 99 -8.06 4.36 9.66
N TRP A 100 -6.75 4.18 9.45
CA TRP A 100 -5.72 4.96 10.11
C TRP A 100 -5.84 6.46 9.78
N ALA A 101 -5.96 6.81 8.50
CA ALA A 101 -6.12 8.19 8.06
C ALA A 101 -7.36 8.85 8.68
N LYS A 102 -8.51 8.16 8.67
CA LYS A 102 -9.78 8.71 9.17
C LYS A 102 -9.88 8.83 10.68
N MET A 103 -9.18 7.98 11.44
CA MET A 103 -9.39 7.90 12.88
C MET A 103 -8.24 8.49 13.69
N LEU A 104 -7.02 8.52 13.15
CA LEU A 104 -5.82 8.81 13.94
C LEU A 104 -4.90 9.87 13.34
N MET A 105 -5.03 10.15 12.03
CA MET A 105 -4.26 11.22 11.38
C MET A 105 -4.97 12.56 11.61
N PRO A 106 -4.22 13.63 11.92
CA PRO A 106 -4.81 14.95 12.11
C PRO A 106 -5.43 15.46 10.81
N ASP A 107 -6.63 16.02 10.92
CA ASP A 107 -7.42 16.61 9.85
C ASP A 107 -7.46 18.14 9.92
N ASN A 108 -6.30 18.75 10.15
CA ASN A 108 -6.22 20.21 10.13
C ASN A 108 -6.40 20.75 8.72
N GLU A 109 -7.24 21.77 8.61
CA GLU A 109 -7.48 22.49 7.37
C GLU A 109 -6.34 23.50 7.18
N ILE A 110 -5.51 23.28 6.16
CA ILE A 110 -4.35 24.12 5.86
C ILE A 110 -4.61 24.82 4.52
N ILE A 111 -4.55 26.16 4.52
CA ILE A 111 -4.55 26.94 3.28
C ILE A 111 -3.15 26.95 2.70
N ALA A 112 -2.98 26.33 1.53
CA ALA A 112 -1.77 26.46 0.74
C ALA A 112 -1.99 27.50 -0.36
N HIS A 113 -1.34 28.65 -0.25
CA HIS A 113 -1.35 29.65 -1.31
C HIS A 113 -0.62 29.12 -2.55
N ARG A 114 -1.16 29.39 -3.74
CA ARG A 114 -0.55 28.99 -5.01
C ARG A 114 0.75 29.78 -5.19
N HIS A 115 1.88 29.12 -5.01
CA HIS A 115 3.19 29.69 -5.33
C HIS A 115 3.52 29.43 -6.81
N GLU A 116 4.29 30.32 -7.43
CA GLU A 116 4.80 30.15 -8.78
C GLU A 116 5.86 29.02 -8.77
N PHE A 117 5.90 28.15 -9.79
CA PHE A 117 6.71 26.91 -9.79
C PHE A 117 8.23 27.13 -9.99
N ARG A 118 8.83 28.14 -9.35
CA ARG A 118 10.27 28.41 -9.38
C ARG A 118 10.81 28.44 -7.95
N SER A 119 11.53 27.39 -7.56
CA SER A 119 12.01 27.25 -6.18
C SER A 119 13.26 28.10 -5.88
N GLU A 120 13.19 28.91 -4.83
CA GLU A 120 14.33 29.53 -4.16
C GLU A 120 14.85 28.60 -3.03
N GLU A 121 16.04 28.83 -2.47
CA GLU A 121 16.59 27.96 -1.41
C GLU A 121 15.72 27.96 -0.13
N SER A 122 15.05 29.08 0.15
CA SER A 122 14.05 29.20 1.22
C SER A 122 12.90 28.21 1.07
N ASP A 123 12.44 27.94 -0.15
CA ASP A 123 11.31 27.04 -0.41
C ASP A 123 11.67 25.58 -0.11
N ARG A 124 12.97 25.22 -0.24
CA ARG A 124 13.46 23.89 0.11
C ARG A 124 13.44 23.68 1.63
N GLU A 125 13.88 24.69 2.37
CA GLU A 125 13.84 24.64 3.84
C GLU A 125 12.40 24.54 4.35
N ASP A 126 11.49 25.31 3.76
CA ASP A 126 10.08 25.32 4.15
C ASP A 126 9.35 24.03 3.74
N PHE A 127 9.71 23.44 2.60
CA PHE A 127 9.25 22.10 2.22
C PHE A 127 9.70 21.05 3.25
N VAL A 128 10.99 21.05 3.63
CA VAL A 128 11.51 20.09 4.61
C VAL A 128 10.84 20.28 5.97
N LYS A 129 10.61 21.52 6.42
CA LYS A 129 9.88 21.80 7.66
C LYS A 129 8.45 21.26 7.59
N THR A 130 7.74 21.52 6.49
CA THR A 130 6.37 21.04 6.28
C THR A 130 6.29 19.51 6.28
N VAL A 131 7.19 18.84 5.56
CA VAL A 131 7.24 17.37 5.52
C VAL A 131 7.55 16.78 6.89
N LYS A 132 8.50 17.35 7.64
CA LYS A 132 8.82 16.91 9.01
C LYS A 132 7.64 17.10 9.95
N ALA A 133 6.99 18.26 9.90
CA ALA A 133 5.80 18.53 10.69
C ALA A 133 4.68 17.53 10.37
N GLY A 134 4.43 17.24 9.09
CA GLY A 134 3.45 16.23 8.66
C GLY A 134 3.80 14.81 9.13
N ALA A 135 5.07 14.43 9.07
CA ALA A 135 5.54 13.11 9.54
C ALA A 135 5.40 12.95 11.06
N GLU A 136 5.68 14.00 11.83
CA GLU A 136 5.46 14.02 13.28
C GLU A 136 3.97 13.99 13.62
N ALA A 137 3.17 14.77 12.91
CA ALA A 137 1.71 14.86 13.06
C ALA A 137 1.01 13.53 12.74
N ALA A 138 1.51 12.76 11.77
CA ALA A 138 1.04 11.40 11.50
C ALA A 138 1.19 10.44 12.70
N GLY A 139 2.01 10.80 13.70
CA GLY A 139 2.08 10.10 14.98
C GLY A 139 2.69 8.69 14.92
N LEU A 140 3.25 8.30 13.76
CA LEU A 140 3.87 6.98 13.54
C LEU A 140 5.02 6.69 14.51
N GLY A 141 5.75 7.73 14.94
CA GLY A 141 6.82 7.61 15.94
C GLY A 141 6.32 7.20 17.32
N ARG A 142 5.15 7.71 17.73
CA ARG A 142 4.55 7.42 19.05
C ARG A 142 3.67 6.17 19.05
N ARG A 143 3.13 5.78 17.89
CA ARG A 143 2.24 4.62 17.72
C ARG A 143 3.02 3.40 17.21
N SER A 144 3.86 2.84 18.09
CA SER A 144 4.78 1.75 17.72
C SER A 144 4.08 0.50 17.20
N LEU A 145 2.83 0.24 17.63
CA LEU A 145 2.07 -0.93 17.21
C LEU A 145 1.63 -0.81 15.74
N ILE A 146 1.17 0.38 15.31
CA ILE A 146 0.87 0.66 13.89
C ILE A 146 2.14 0.58 13.06
N LYS A 147 3.21 1.24 13.49
CA LYS A 147 4.50 1.23 12.77
C LYS A 147 5.02 -0.18 12.53
N ARG A 148 5.01 -1.03 13.57
CA ARG A 148 5.48 -2.42 13.47
C ARG A 148 4.58 -3.27 12.60
N SER A 149 3.26 -3.18 12.77
CA SER A 149 2.30 -3.98 11.98
C SER A 149 2.27 -3.56 10.52
N LEU A 150 2.30 -2.26 10.22
CA LEU A 150 2.41 -1.74 8.86
C LEU A 150 3.74 -2.14 8.22
N GLY A 151 4.86 -2.01 8.95
CA GLY A 151 6.17 -2.43 8.46
C GLY A 151 6.24 -3.93 8.16
N ALA A 152 5.64 -4.77 9.01
CA ALA A 152 5.53 -6.20 8.76
C ALA A 152 4.66 -6.52 7.53
N ALA A 153 3.48 -5.90 7.42
CA ALA A 153 2.57 -6.10 6.30
C ALA A 153 3.21 -5.66 4.96
N LEU A 154 3.71 -4.43 4.89
CA LEU A 154 4.40 -3.92 3.70
C LEU A 154 5.68 -4.69 3.39
N GLY A 155 6.43 -5.09 4.41
CA GLY A 155 7.64 -5.91 4.23
C GLY A 155 7.31 -7.25 3.58
N LEU A 156 6.30 -7.97 4.07
CA LEU A 156 5.88 -9.24 3.48
C LEU A 156 5.37 -9.06 2.04
N VAL A 157 4.52 -8.06 1.81
CA VAL A 157 3.99 -7.78 0.46
C VAL A 157 5.12 -7.40 -0.49
N GLY A 158 6.04 -6.53 -0.06
CA GLY A 158 7.17 -6.07 -0.86
C GLY A 158 8.21 -7.16 -1.15
N LEU A 159 8.35 -8.18 -0.29
CA LEU A 159 9.20 -9.35 -0.55
C LEU A 159 8.58 -10.34 -1.53
N THR A 160 7.26 -10.33 -1.68
CA THR A 160 6.54 -11.35 -2.47
C THR A 160 6.93 -11.37 -3.96
N PRO A 161 7.10 -10.22 -4.66
CA PRO A 161 7.58 -10.21 -6.04
C PRO A 161 8.93 -10.91 -6.26
N LEU A 162 9.81 -10.92 -5.25
CA LEU A 162 11.10 -11.62 -5.34
C LEU A 162 10.92 -13.13 -5.42
N LEU A 163 9.88 -13.67 -4.77
CA LEU A 163 9.58 -15.10 -4.82
C LEU A 163 9.03 -15.53 -6.18
N LEU A 164 8.31 -14.64 -6.87
CA LEU A 164 7.78 -14.89 -8.22
C LEU A 164 8.88 -15.07 -9.26
N LEU A 165 10.09 -14.55 -9.00
CA LEU A 165 11.25 -14.78 -9.87
C LEU A 165 11.65 -16.27 -9.95
N ARG A 166 11.16 -17.11 -9.03
CA ARG A 166 11.33 -18.57 -9.09
C ARG A 166 10.74 -19.17 -10.37
N ASP A 167 9.70 -18.58 -10.95
CA ASP A 167 9.08 -19.08 -12.17
C ASP A 167 9.89 -18.80 -13.44
N LEU A 168 10.98 -18.01 -13.36
CA LEU A 168 11.84 -17.70 -14.50
C LEU A 168 12.67 -18.88 -15.01
N GLY A 169 12.62 -20.01 -14.33
CA GLY A 169 13.20 -21.26 -14.80
C GLY A 169 13.87 -22.07 -13.70
N PRO A 170 14.12 -23.36 -13.97
CA PRO A 170 14.86 -24.19 -13.04
C PRO A 170 16.27 -23.62 -12.82
N LEU A 171 16.78 -23.76 -11.60
CA LEU A 171 18.19 -23.43 -11.33
C LEU A 171 19.07 -24.28 -12.26
N PRO A 172 20.02 -23.67 -12.99
CA PRO A 172 20.81 -24.38 -14.01
C PRO A 172 21.75 -25.45 -13.45
N LYS A 173 21.91 -25.54 -12.11
CA LYS A 173 22.75 -26.52 -11.40
C LYS A 173 24.09 -26.72 -12.14
N ASP A 174 24.37 -27.96 -12.58
CA ASP A 174 25.61 -28.35 -13.24
C ASP A 174 25.52 -28.29 -14.77
N ASP A 175 24.42 -27.79 -15.35
CA ASP A 175 24.22 -27.81 -16.80
C ASP A 175 25.31 -27.03 -17.55
N PHE A 176 25.89 -25.99 -16.93
CA PHE A 176 27.02 -25.25 -17.49
C PHE A 176 28.35 -26.03 -17.52
N THR A 177 28.46 -27.12 -16.76
CA THR A 177 29.66 -27.99 -16.75
C THR A 177 29.55 -29.13 -17.75
N LYS A 178 28.34 -29.36 -18.29
CA LYS A 178 28.08 -30.42 -19.25
C LYS A 178 28.13 -29.85 -20.66
N THR A 179 28.75 -30.59 -21.55
CA THR A 179 28.76 -30.26 -22.98
C THR A 179 28.01 -31.36 -23.74
N SER A 180 27.55 -31.04 -24.95
CA SER A 180 26.97 -32.04 -25.86
C SER A 180 27.98 -33.08 -26.36
N TRP A 181 29.28 -32.86 -26.13
CA TRP A 181 30.36 -33.72 -26.60
C TRP A 181 30.58 -34.89 -25.65
N LYS A 182 30.53 -36.11 -26.21
CA LYS A 182 30.87 -37.36 -25.54
C LYS A 182 31.98 -38.06 -26.32
N ALA A 183 32.73 -38.95 -25.66
CA ALA A 183 33.72 -39.77 -26.36
C ALA A 183 33.01 -40.59 -27.46
N GLY A 184 33.44 -40.40 -28.72
CA GLY A 184 32.82 -41.05 -29.89
C GLY A 184 31.77 -40.24 -30.64
N THR A 185 31.44 -39.01 -30.21
CA THR A 185 30.53 -38.12 -30.96
C THR A 185 31.16 -37.70 -32.29
N ARG A 186 30.47 -37.98 -33.41
CA ARG A 186 30.90 -37.57 -34.76
C ARG A 186 30.45 -36.12 -35.04
N LEU A 187 31.25 -35.38 -35.82
CA LEU A 187 31.02 -33.96 -36.16
C LEU A 187 29.77 -33.70 -37.01
N VAL A 188 29.22 -34.74 -37.65
CA VAL A 188 28.02 -34.67 -38.48
C VAL A 188 27.01 -35.65 -37.92
N THR A 189 25.90 -35.13 -37.39
CA THR A 189 24.68 -35.90 -37.13
C THR A 189 23.81 -35.80 -38.37
N ASP A 190 23.60 -36.94 -39.04
CA ASP A 190 22.69 -37.08 -40.18
C ASP A 190 21.25 -36.80 -39.70
N PRO A 191 20.48 -35.89 -40.34
CA PRO A 191 19.09 -35.66 -39.98
C PRO A 191 18.24 -36.88 -40.38
N GLY A 192 17.80 -37.63 -39.38
CA GLY A 192 16.66 -38.55 -39.45
C GLY A 192 15.50 -38.02 -38.63
#